data_AF-Q0ASL9-F1
#
_entry.id   AF-Q0ASL9-F1
#
_cell.length_a   1.000
_cell.length_b   1.000
_cell.length_c   1.000
_cell.angle_alpha   90.00
_cell.angle_beta   90.00
_cell.angle_gamma   90.00
#
_symmetry.space_group_name_H-M   'P 1'
#
loop_
_entity.id
_entity.type
_entity.pdbx_description
1 polymer ?
#
loop_
_entity_poly.entity_id
_entity_poly.type
_entity_poly.pdbx_seq_one_letter_code
_entity_poly.pdbx_strand_id
1 'polypeptide(L)'
;MFSGRKTAEKLREEIRSADAAVGEAMSALVTGDTDAARKALSQAPKTHFVDMGWKVGLASAMIELKAGKRKPGLQKLIAVCSRLDDTSLSRDDKNYLRLYALYRSSEASKDGRAPVEMRVLVEDFRFDHTLVTPLLRKDFPLKTVDDEDAPPPPPPPPPPVPTDAG
;
A
#
# COMPACT_ATOMS: atom_id res chain seq x y z
N MET A 1 27.72 -9.59 27.11
CA MET A 1 26.43 -9.81 26.40
C MET A 1 25.87 -8.53 25.74
N PHE A 2 26.71 -7.63 25.21
CA PHE A 2 26.28 -6.30 24.71
C PHE A 2 26.06 -6.20 23.18
N SER A 3 26.58 -7.14 22.37
CA SER A 3 26.49 -7.02 20.90
C SER A 3 25.08 -7.28 20.34
N GLY A 4 24.31 -8.20 20.95
CA GLY A 4 22.96 -8.55 20.47
C GLY A 4 21.95 -7.41 20.57
N ARG A 5 22.03 -6.57 21.62
CA ARG A 5 21.14 -5.40 21.76
C ARG A 5 21.42 -4.33 20.71
N LYS A 6 22.70 -4.03 20.46
CA LYS A 6 23.12 -3.06 19.43
C LYS A 6 22.69 -3.50 18.03
N THR A 7 22.76 -4.79 17.73
CA THR A 7 22.28 -5.35 16.45
C THR A 7 20.76 -5.29 16.33
N ALA A 8 20.02 -5.61 17.40
CA ALA A 8 18.55 -5.53 17.40
C ALA A 8 18.04 -4.08 17.29
N GLU A 9 18.69 -3.13 17.95
CA GLU A 9 18.38 -1.70 17.84
C GLU A 9 18.65 -1.19 16.43
N LYS A 10 19.78 -1.58 15.83
CA LYS A 10 20.08 -1.25 14.44
C LYS A 10 19.03 -1.81 13.47
N LEU A 11 18.63 -3.07 13.63
CA LEU A 11 17.58 -3.67 12.80
C LEU A 11 16.24 -2.92 12.94
N ARG A 12 15.86 -2.54 14.16
CA ARG A 12 14.64 -1.74 14.39
C ARG A 12 14.72 -0.38 13.70
N GLU A 13 15.89 0.26 13.71
CA GLU A 13 16.10 1.52 13.01
C GLU A 13 16.03 1.35 11.49
N GLU A 14 16.64 0.30 10.96
CA GLU A 14 16.55 -0.02 9.53
C GLU A 14 15.10 -0.30 9.11
N ILE A 15 14.33 -1.00 9.95
CA ILE A 15 12.90 -1.24 9.73
C ILE A 15 12.13 0.09 9.70
N ARG A 16 12.34 0.97 10.69
CA ARG A 16 11.69 2.30 10.74
C ARG A 16 12.05 3.17 9.53
N SER A 17 13.31 3.18 9.14
CA SER A 17 13.79 3.97 8.00
C SER A 17 13.21 3.44 6.69
N ALA A 18 13.16 2.11 6.50
CA ALA A 18 12.50 1.51 5.35
C ALA A 18 11.00 1.83 5.30
N ASP A 19 10.33 1.79 6.45
CA ASP A 19 8.91 2.11 6.58
C ASP A 19 8.62 3.56 6.18
N ALA A 20 9.41 4.51 6.71
CA ALA A 20 9.31 5.93 6.37
C ALA A 20 9.55 6.20 4.89
N ALA A 21 10.60 5.61 4.31
CA ALA A 21 10.91 5.75 2.89
C ALA A 21 9.80 5.20 1.99
N VAL A 22 9.14 4.10 2.39
CA VAL A 22 7.96 3.58 1.68
C VAL A 22 6.78 4.55 1.80
N GLY A 23 6.49 5.04 3.01
CA GLY A 23 5.39 6.00 3.22
C GLY A 23 5.55 7.27 2.37
N GLU A 24 6.74 7.84 2.35
CA GLU A 24 7.08 8.98 1.49
C GLU A 24 6.93 8.65 0.00
N ALA A 25 7.44 7.49 -0.43
CA ALA A 25 7.32 7.07 -1.82
C ALA A 25 5.87 6.88 -2.26
N MET A 26 5.05 6.21 -1.44
CA MET A 26 3.64 5.99 -1.74
C MET A 26 2.84 7.30 -1.73
N SER A 27 3.15 8.23 -0.81
CA SER A 27 2.55 9.57 -0.80
C SER A 27 2.87 10.35 -2.08
N ALA A 28 4.10 10.30 -2.58
CA ALA A 28 4.48 10.95 -3.84
C ALA A 28 3.75 10.34 -5.05
N LEU A 29 3.47 9.03 -5.03
CA LEU A 29 2.71 8.38 -6.10
C LEU A 29 1.24 8.82 -6.17
N VAL A 30 0.64 9.23 -5.05
CA VAL A 30 -0.72 9.80 -5.01
C VAL A 30 -0.77 11.06 -5.87
N THR A 31 0.22 11.94 -5.75
CA THR A 31 0.33 13.18 -6.54
C THR A 31 0.92 12.96 -7.95
N GLY A 32 1.20 11.71 -8.32
CA GLY A 32 1.77 11.35 -9.63
C GLY A 32 3.27 11.63 -9.79
N ASP A 33 3.98 12.00 -8.72
CA ASP A 33 5.41 12.30 -8.78
C ASP A 33 6.26 11.03 -8.63
N THR A 34 6.54 10.38 -9.76
CA THR A 34 7.34 9.15 -9.79
C THR A 34 8.81 9.38 -9.47
N ASP A 35 9.33 10.59 -9.66
CA ASP A 35 10.75 10.89 -9.42
C ASP A 35 11.01 11.12 -7.94
N ALA A 36 10.13 11.87 -7.27
CA ALA A 36 10.14 11.96 -5.81
C ALA A 36 9.95 10.59 -5.16
N ALA A 37 9.05 9.75 -5.69
CA ALA A 37 8.85 8.40 -5.19
C ALA A 37 10.11 7.53 -5.32
N ARG A 38 10.81 7.57 -6.46
CA ARG A 38 12.11 6.87 -6.64
C ARG A 38 13.17 7.41 -5.69
N LYS A 39 13.23 8.73 -5.52
CA LYS A 39 14.20 9.38 -4.63
C LYS A 39 13.98 8.96 -3.18
N ALA A 40 12.74 9.01 -2.69
CA ALA A 40 12.39 8.56 -1.35
C ALA A 40 12.75 7.09 -1.14
N LEU A 41 12.31 6.21 -2.04
CA LEU A 41 12.58 4.77 -1.92
C LEU A 41 14.08 4.42 -2.01
N SER A 42 14.89 5.24 -2.70
CA SER A 42 16.35 5.03 -2.75
C SER A 42 17.06 5.29 -1.42
N GLN A 43 16.40 5.96 -0.48
CA GLN A 43 16.90 6.12 0.90
C GLN A 43 16.59 4.90 1.78
N ALA A 44 15.74 3.97 1.33
CA ALA A 44 15.42 2.79 2.10
C ALA A 44 16.67 1.90 2.29
N PRO A 45 16.98 1.46 3.53
CA PRO A 45 18.07 0.55 3.76
C PRO A 45 17.82 -0.81 3.10
N LYS A 46 18.90 -1.50 2.75
CA LYS A 46 18.83 -2.89 2.25
C LYS A 46 18.46 -3.81 3.41
N THR A 47 17.20 -4.22 3.46
CA THR A 47 16.66 -5.13 4.48
C THR A 47 16.40 -6.51 3.88
N HIS A 48 16.37 -7.55 4.72
CA HIS A 48 15.92 -8.86 4.27
C HIS A 48 14.45 -8.78 3.84
N PHE A 49 14.07 -9.66 2.91
CA PHE A 49 12.69 -9.69 2.39
C PHE A 49 11.67 -9.82 3.51
N VAL A 50 11.93 -10.69 4.50
CA VAL A 50 11.02 -11.01 5.60
C VAL A 50 10.83 -9.87 6.61
N ASP A 51 11.80 -8.96 6.70
CA ASP A 51 11.73 -7.82 7.63
C ASP A 51 10.96 -6.66 7.00
N MET A 52 11.50 -6.05 5.94
CA MET A 52 10.89 -4.92 5.23
C MET A 52 11.11 -4.94 3.72
N GLY A 53 11.90 -5.88 3.19
CA GLY A 53 12.16 -5.96 1.76
C GLY A 53 10.91 -6.28 0.94
N TRP A 54 9.91 -6.96 1.52
CA TRP A 54 8.60 -7.15 0.88
C TRP A 54 7.90 -5.80 0.64
N LYS A 55 7.94 -4.89 1.62
CA LYS A 55 7.25 -3.59 1.58
C LYS A 55 7.93 -2.64 0.59
N VAL A 56 9.26 -2.58 0.65
CA VAL A 56 10.10 -1.83 -0.31
C VAL A 56 9.90 -2.37 -1.74
N GLY A 57 9.85 -3.70 -1.90
CA GLY A 57 9.58 -4.33 -3.19
C GLY A 57 8.21 -3.96 -3.76
N LEU A 58 7.17 -3.94 -2.91
CA LEU A 58 5.82 -3.55 -3.30
C LEU A 58 5.75 -2.09 -3.77
N ALA A 59 6.35 -1.16 -3.01
CA ALA A 59 6.44 0.25 -3.40
C ALA A 59 7.22 0.43 -4.72
N SER A 60 8.33 -0.31 -4.89
CA SER A 60 9.09 -0.30 -6.16
C SER A 60 8.24 -0.77 -7.34
N ALA A 61 7.37 -1.76 -7.15
CA ALA A 61 6.46 -2.22 -8.19
C ALA A 61 5.45 -1.11 -8.56
N MET A 62 4.89 -0.41 -7.56
CA MET A 62 3.96 0.71 -7.78
C MET A 62 4.59 1.85 -8.57
N ILE A 63 5.84 2.20 -8.26
CA ILE A 63 6.60 3.22 -9.01
C ILE A 63 6.72 2.84 -10.48
N GLU A 64 7.05 1.58 -10.80
CA GLU A 64 7.17 1.16 -12.20
C GLU A 64 5.82 1.16 -12.91
N LEU A 65 4.74 0.74 -12.24
CA LEU A 65 3.39 0.80 -12.82
C LEU A 65 2.96 2.24 -13.10
N LYS A 66 3.16 3.16 -12.14
CA LYS A 66 2.82 4.59 -12.30
C LYS A 66 3.68 5.26 -13.38
N ALA A 67 4.94 4.86 -13.54
CA ALA A 67 5.81 5.30 -14.62
C ALA A 67 5.51 4.66 -15.99
N GLY A 68 4.40 3.93 -16.14
CA GLY A 68 4.00 3.29 -17.39
C GLY A 68 4.80 2.02 -17.74
N LYS A 69 5.74 1.58 -16.89
CA LYS A 69 6.52 0.35 -17.09
C LYS A 69 5.76 -0.87 -16.59
N ARG A 70 4.65 -1.17 -17.27
CA ARG A 70 3.68 -2.23 -16.93
C ARG A 70 4.34 -3.59 -16.71
N LYS A 71 5.07 -4.11 -17.70
CA LYS A 71 5.68 -5.44 -17.62
C LYS A 71 6.65 -5.58 -16.43
N PRO A 72 7.63 -4.67 -16.23
CA PRO A 72 8.47 -4.69 -15.04
C PRO A 72 7.70 -4.56 -13.72
N GLY A 73 6.71 -3.67 -13.64
CA GLY A 73 5.90 -3.49 -12.44
C GLY A 73 5.08 -4.73 -12.07
N LEU A 74 4.43 -5.35 -13.04
CA LEU A 74 3.67 -6.59 -12.86
C LEU A 74 4.57 -7.75 -12.42
N GLN A 75 5.75 -7.91 -13.03
CA GLN A 75 6.71 -8.94 -12.64
C GLN A 75 7.17 -8.77 -11.19
N LYS A 76 7.46 -7.53 -10.76
CA LYS A 76 7.81 -7.23 -9.36
C LYS A 76 6.64 -7.52 -8.42
N LEU A 77 5.42 -7.14 -8.78
CA LEU A 77 4.22 -7.41 -7.99
C LEU A 77 4.04 -8.92 -7.73
N ILE A 78 4.10 -9.73 -8.78
CA ILE A 78 3.97 -11.18 -8.69
C ILE A 78 5.07 -11.75 -7.80
N ALA A 79 6.33 -11.33 -7.99
CA ALA A 79 7.47 -11.82 -7.22
C ALA A 79 7.39 -11.48 -5.72
N VAL A 80 6.83 -10.32 -5.36
CA VAL A 80 6.58 -9.98 -3.95
C VAL A 80 5.45 -10.84 -3.40
N CYS A 81 4.33 -10.94 -4.10
CA CYS A 81 3.13 -11.64 -3.63
C CYS A 81 3.33 -13.16 -3.49
N SER A 82 4.17 -13.76 -4.33
CA SER A 82 4.50 -15.19 -4.24
C SER A 82 5.37 -15.55 -3.03
N ARG A 83 6.02 -14.55 -2.43
CA ARG A 83 6.93 -14.73 -1.29
C ARG A 83 6.36 -14.24 0.03
N LEU A 84 5.15 -13.70 0.04
CA LEU A 84 4.53 -13.20 1.28
C LEU A 84 4.44 -14.29 2.36
N ASP A 85 4.37 -15.56 1.99
CA ASP A 85 4.34 -16.66 2.95
C ASP A 85 5.66 -16.82 3.74
N ASP A 86 6.78 -16.30 3.22
CA ASP A 86 8.08 -16.24 3.92
C ASP A 86 8.06 -15.24 5.10
N THR A 87 7.09 -14.32 5.14
CA THR A 87 7.03 -13.23 6.12
C THR A 87 6.26 -13.64 7.39
N SER A 88 6.50 -12.90 8.47
CA SER A 88 5.77 -13.02 9.74
C SER A 88 4.41 -12.29 9.74
N LEU A 89 3.98 -11.73 8.60
CA LEU A 89 2.68 -11.07 8.48
C LEU A 89 1.53 -12.03 8.84
N SER A 90 0.43 -11.48 9.33
CA SER A 90 -0.78 -12.26 9.56
C SER A 90 -1.34 -12.81 8.25
N ARG A 91 -2.17 -13.86 8.33
CA ARG A 91 -2.91 -14.37 7.15
C ARG A 91 -3.71 -13.24 6.49
N ASP A 92 -4.36 -12.41 7.30
CA ASP A 92 -5.20 -11.32 6.82
C ASP A 92 -4.38 -10.22 6.12
N ASP A 93 -3.22 -9.86 6.66
CA ASP A 93 -2.29 -8.90 6.02
C ASP A 93 -1.78 -9.43 4.68
N LYS A 94 -1.38 -10.71 4.62
CA LYS A 94 -0.94 -11.35 3.38
C LYS A 94 -2.04 -11.35 2.32
N ASN A 95 -3.26 -11.72 2.71
CA ASN A 95 -4.40 -11.74 1.81
C ASN A 95 -4.80 -10.32 1.36
N TYR A 96 -4.78 -9.35 2.26
CA TYR A 96 -4.99 -7.94 1.91
C TYR A 96 -4.00 -7.45 0.85
N LEU A 97 -2.70 -7.71 1.03
CA LEU A 97 -1.65 -7.29 0.09
C LEU A 97 -1.79 -7.98 -1.28
N ARG A 98 -2.20 -9.25 -1.30
CA ARG A 98 -2.51 -9.95 -2.55
C ARG A 98 -3.73 -9.34 -3.25
N LEU A 99 -4.76 -8.89 -2.52
CA LEU A 99 -5.92 -8.18 -3.11
C LEU A 99 -5.48 -6.88 -3.75
N TYR A 100 -4.69 -6.13 -3.00
CA TYR A 100 -4.15 -4.85 -3.44
C TYR A 100 -3.37 -5.05 -4.73
N ALA A 101 -2.46 -6.02 -4.77
CA ALA A 101 -1.69 -6.34 -5.96
C ALA A 101 -2.57 -6.78 -7.14
N LEU A 102 -3.64 -7.54 -6.89
CA LEU A 102 -4.60 -7.93 -7.92
C LEU A 102 -5.28 -6.71 -8.55
N TYR A 103 -5.80 -5.78 -7.74
CA TYR A 103 -6.43 -4.56 -8.24
C TYR A 103 -5.46 -3.71 -9.05
N ARG A 104 -4.27 -3.45 -8.52
CA ARG A 104 -3.23 -2.69 -9.25
C ARG A 104 -2.77 -3.39 -10.53
N SER A 105 -2.76 -4.73 -10.54
CA SER A 105 -2.43 -5.49 -11.73
C SER A 105 -3.52 -5.41 -12.80
N SER A 106 -4.79 -5.43 -12.41
CA SER A 106 -5.92 -5.26 -13.31
C SER A 106 -5.95 -3.86 -13.93
N GLU A 107 -5.76 -2.81 -13.11
CA GLU A 107 -5.68 -1.42 -13.56
C GLU A 107 -4.53 -1.20 -14.55
N ALA A 108 -3.38 -1.83 -14.32
CA ALA A 108 -2.22 -1.71 -15.19
C ALA A 108 -2.31 -2.56 -16.47
N SER A 109 -3.22 -3.54 -16.53
CA SER A 109 -3.38 -4.42 -17.70
C SER A 109 -4.13 -3.73 -18.83
N LYS A 110 -3.85 -4.14 -20.07
CA LYS A 110 -4.50 -3.58 -21.27
C LYS A 110 -5.97 -3.98 -21.39
N ASP A 111 -6.31 -5.19 -20.93
CA ASP A 111 -7.64 -5.80 -20.98
C ASP A 111 -8.42 -5.61 -19.67
N GLY A 112 -7.88 -4.83 -18.74
CA GLY A 112 -8.45 -4.66 -17.39
C GLY A 112 -8.37 -5.93 -16.53
N ARG A 113 -7.63 -6.96 -16.96
CA ARG A 113 -7.55 -8.25 -16.27
C ARG A 113 -6.13 -8.49 -15.74
N ALA A 114 -6.03 -8.78 -14.45
CA ALA A 114 -4.76 -9.17 -13.86
C ALA A 114 -4.16 -10.43 -14.54
N PRO A 115 -2.81 -10.55 -14.58
CA PRO A 115 -2.12 -11.75 -15.03
C PRO A 115 -2.62 -13.02 -14.34
N VAL A 116 -2.56 -14.17 -15.03
CA VAL A 116 -3.03 -15.46 -14.48
C VAL A 116 -2.32 -15.78 -13.17
N GLU A 117 -1.01 -15.53 -13.12
CA GLU A 117 -0.16 -15.77 -11.96
C GLU A 117 -0.65 -14.99 -10.74
N MET A 118 -1.06 -13.73 -10.94
CA MET A 118 -1.65 -12.93 -9.86
C MET A 118 -3.03 -13.46 -9.45
N ARG A 119 -3.83 -13.94 -10.42
CA ARG A 119 -5.16 -14.51 -10.15
C ARG A 119 -5.11 -15.81 -9.35
N VAL A 120 -4.13 -16.66 -9.58
CA VAL A 120 -3.93 -17.90 -8.81
C VAL A 120 -3.53 -17.61 -7.37
N LEU A 121 -2.72 -16.56 -7.14
CA LEU A 121 -2.38 -16.12 -5.77
C LEU A 121 -3.61 -15.63 -4.99
N VAL A 122 -4.75 -15.41 -5.66
CA VAL A 122 -5.98 -14.90 -5.05
C VAL A 122 -7.19 -15.83 -5.08
N GLU A 123 -7.00 -17.12 -5.32
CA GLU A 123 -8.12 -18.03 -5.54
C GLU A 123 -8.96 -18.32 -4.26
N ASP A 124 -8.36 -18.28 -3.07
CA ASP A 124 -9.03 -18.57 -1.77
C ASP A 124 -9.15 -17.33 -0.85
N PHE A 125 -9.73 -16.26 -1.39
CA PHE A 125 -9.75 -14.94 -0.80
C PHE A 125 -10.72 -14.77 0.38
N ARG A 126 -10.27 -15.17 1.56
CA ARG A 126 -10.97 -14.85 2.81
C ARG A 126 -9.99 -14.26 3.81
N PHE A 127 -10.31 -13.05 4.26
CA PHE A 127 -9.63 -12.38 5.35
C PHE A 127 -10.60 -11.41 6.04
N ASP A 128 -10.35 -11.14 7.32
CA ASP A 128 -11.10 -10.15 8.09
C ASP A 128 -10.43 -8.78 7.97
N HIS A 129 -11.15 -7.82 7.37
CA HIS A 129 -10.66 -6.45 7.19
C HIS A 129 -10.36 -5.73 8.51
N THR A 130 -10.98 -6.13 9.63
CA THR A 130 -10.72 -5.55 10.95
C THR A 130 -9.39 -6.00 11.53
N LEU A 131 -8.89 -7.17 11.10
CA LEU A 131 -7.62 -7.74 11.53
C LEU A 131 -6.44 -7.28 10.67
N VAL A 132 -6.70 -6.52 9.60
CA VAL A 132 -5.65 -5.94 8.76
C VAL A 132 -4.99 -4.76 9.45
N THR A 133 -3.66 -4.82 9.55
CA THR A 133 -2.81 -3.79 10.13
C THR A 133 -3.14 -2.41 9.52
N PRO A 134 -3.55 -1.40 10.31
CA PRO A 134 -3.97 -0.10 9.78
C PRO A 134 -2.92 0.60 8.92
N LEU A 135 -1.63 0.44 9.23
CA LEU A 135 -0.54 1.00 8.43
C LEU A 135 -0.50 0.43 7.00
N LEU A 136 -0.85 -0.86 6.80
CA LEU A 136 -0.93 -1.43 5.45
C LEU A 136 -2.05 -0.79 4.64
N ARG A 137 -3.19 -0.48 5.28
CA ARG A 137 -4.31 0.19 4.63
C ARG A 137 -3.97 1.63 4.24
N LYS A 138 -3.17 2.31 5.06
CA LYS A 138 -2.66 3.65 4.77
C LYS A 138 -1.71 3.65 3.57
N ASP A 139 -0.71 2.77 3.57
CA ASP A 139 0.35 2.81 2.56
C ASP A 139 -0.06 2.13 1.25
N PHE A 140 -0.94 1.13 1.31
CA PHE A 140 -1.43 0.36 0.17
C PHE A 140 -2.97 0.31 0.18
N PRO A 141 -3.67 1.42 -0.10
CA PRO A 141 -5.12 1.46 -0.03
C PRO A 141 -5.75 0.68 -1.20
N LEU A 142 -6.76 -0.15 -0.90
CA LEU A 142 -7.48 -0.93 -1.93
C LEU A 142 -8.28 -0.04 -2.89
N LYS A 143 -8.92 1.00 -2.36
CA LYS A 143 -9.58 2.03 -3.16
C LYS A 143 -8.57 3.13 -3.43
N THR A 144 -8.58 3.70 -4.64
CA THR A 144 -8.04 5.05 -4.80
C THR A 144 -8.86 5.95 -3.88
N VAL A 145 -8.18 6.71 -3.02
CA VAL A 145 -8.87 7.77 -2.27
C VAL A 145 -9.17 8.84 -3.31
N ASP A 146 -10.34 8.76 -3.92
CA ASP A 146 -10.88 9.92 -4.61
C ASP A 146 -11.21 10.93 -3.51
N ASP A 147 -10.76 12.18 -3.65
CA ASP A 147 -11.06 13.30 -2.73
C ASP A 147 -12.57 13.60 -2.60
N GLU A 148 -13.45 12.78 -3.18
CA GLU A 148 -14.91 12.92 -3.19
C GLU A 148 -15.61 12.37 -1.94
N ASP A 149 -14.91 11.68 -1.02
CA ASP A 149 -15.49 11.26 0.27
C ASP A 149 -15.51 12.40 1.32
N ALA A 150 -15.60 13.66 0.87
CA ALA A 150 -16.04 14.75 1.75
C ALA A 150 -17.51 14.49 2.10
N PRO A 151 -17.87 14.36 3.41
CA PRO A 151 -19.27 14.23 3.78
C PRO A 151 -20.05 15.42 3.19
N PRO A 152 -21.27 15.21 2.65
CA PRO A 152 -22.05 16.29 2.09
C PRO A 152 -22.15 17.42 3.13
N PRO A 153 -22.03 18.69 2.72
CA PRO A 153 -22.13 19.81 3.65
C PRO A 153 -23.43 19.66 4.46
N PRO A 154 -23.41 19.95 5.78
CA PRO A 154 -24.59 19.82 6.61
C PRO A 154 -25.75 20.60 5.97
N PRO A 155 -26.99 20.08 6.02
CA PRO A 155 -28.13 20.77 5.44
C PRO A 155 -28.24 22.19 6.02
N PRO A 156 -28.60 23.19 5.21
CA PRO A 156 -28.76 24.56 5.69
C PRO A 156 -29.78 24.59 6.84
N PRO A 157 -29.57 25.44 7.86
CA PRO A 157 -30.53 25.57 8.95
C PRO A 157 -31.91 25.94 8.40
N PRO A 158 -32.99 25.39 8.98
CA PRO A 158 -34.34 25.69 8.54
C PRO A 158 -34.60 27.20 8.59
N PRO A 159 -35.36 27.75 7.64
CA PRO A 159 -35.69 29.17 7.64
C PRO A 159 -36.44 29.53 8.94
N PRO A 160 -36.18 30.71 9.53
CA PRO A 160 -36.90 31.16 10.70
C PRO A 160 -38.39 31.24 10.38
N VAL A 161 -39.21 30.55 11.17
CA VAL A 161 -40.65 30.71 11.16
C VAL A 161 -40.97 32.18 11.47
N PRO A 162 -41.75 32.89 10.63
CA PRO A 162 -42.21 34.21 10.98
C PRO A 162 -43.12 34.08 12.21
N THR A 163 -42.63 34.58 13.35
CA THR A 163 -43.47 34.86 14.51
C THR A 163 -44.45 35.94 14.09
N ASP A 164 -45.69 35.55 13.82
CA ASP A 164 -46.79 36.49 13.66
C ASP A 164 -46.87 37.33 14.94
N ALA A 165 -46.65 38.64 14.79
CA ALA A 165 -46.85 39.61 15.84
C ALA A 165 -48.36 39.83 15.99
N GLY A 166 -48.93 39.32 17.07
CA GLY A 166 -50.22 39.70 17.62
C GLY A 166 -50.02 40.48 18.91
#